data_AF-A0A378JUN6-F1
#
_entry.id   AF-A0A378JUN6-F1
#
_cell.length_a   1.000
_cell.length_b   1.000
_cell.length_c   1.000
_cell.angle_alpha   90.00
_cell.angle_beta   90.00
_cell.angle_gamma   90.00
#
_symmetry.space_group_name_H-M   'P 1'
#
loop_
_entity.id
_entity.type
_entity.pdbx_description
1 polymer ?
#
loop_
_entity_poly.entity_id
_entity_poly.type
_entity_poly.pdbx_seq_one_letter_code
_entity_poly.pdbx_strand_id
1 'polypeptide(L)'
;MLAYDPELVIGADGTHSVTNQALFPKDNRIHYEIDYAMQVRLEIDGKVDANLDQTVQFYQRLAHHGLIATEQVGRLDPKTGKTPVTMQIIIPKEDYMILNGLKEKPNAQNPIKPFGNELEYREIPDHLQTFIDSYLYERLKLSGSNINPHSIRISVNELPASRVTETFTHLQNPETHKDVFVSLNGDSALGLSYFKGLNAGLEASAKFFTCMAPAIVQGLKDKNLVQKSLDEYQSWFSVYAEQKVGEVRNYSAVKIGSSLKVIKGVQGSKVVSAYIPEVDKKPIIDAYYHLLARANPDDVVDFRPYPHRSYDPDIQLGQFGYVPVHYTMKKTTKIFADFFKPYKSGYQVMNDFKQPFTGVVNVFMGITKSVLGIGTLSPTRILDGGAHLLRGVIELAMTPLTFLVKPFVRGVLTLFSSYKKIEENTGVQHLVDLGTNLLESQEEKEELSFDKMQQLLGICNDLHRKFNKSVQRGQDTQISSSIEREYIKRLTDTASPETTSTKFKDYLTLFKGPFVAADECKQQQTLAL
;
A
#
# COMPACT_ATOMS: atom_id res chain seq x y z
N MET A 1 23.10 6.04 47.44
CA MET A 1 22.70 4.81 48.15
C MET A 1 21.33 4.40 47.67
N LEU A 2 21.24 3.38 46.81
CA LEU A 2 19.98 2.66 46.61
C LEU A 2 19.89 1.65 47.75
N ALA A 3 18.92 1.82 48.65
CA ALA A 3 18.72 0.98 49.83
C ALA A 3 18.11 -0.41 49.51
N TYR A 4 18.45 -0.99 48.36
CA TYR A 4 17.80 -2.17 47.80
C TYR A 4 18.84 -3.27 47.51
N ASP A 5 18.75 -4.37 48.27
CA ASP A 5 19.65 -5.54 48.17
C ASP A 5 18.83 -6.79 47.80
N PRO A 6 18.46 -6.95 46.53
CA PRO A 6 17.56 -8.03 46.09
C PRO A 6 18.25 -9.40 46.11
N GLU A 7 17.50 -10.45 46.47
CA GLU A 7 17.98 -11.84 46.33
C GLU A 7 17.88 -12.36 44.89
N LEU A 8 16.92 -11.84 44.13
CA LEU A 8 16.59 -12.19 42.76
C LEU A 8 16.11 -10.95 42.01
N VAL A 9 16.66 -10.73 40.81
CA VAL A 9 16.22 -9.73 39.85
C VAL A 9 15.61 -10.45 38.65
N ILE A 10 14.45 -9.98 38.18
CA ILE A 10 13.78 -10.53 37.00
C ILE A 10 13.72 -9.45 35.91
N GLY A 11 14.46 -9.66 34.82
CA GLY A 11 14.42 -8.83 33.62
C GLY A 11 13.26 -9.23 32.71
N ALA A 12 12.28 -8.34 32.53
CA ALA A 12 11.13 -8.49 31.63
C ALA A 12 10.97 -7.24 30.75
N ASP A 13 12.08 -6.74 30.23
CA ASP A 13 12.25 -5.45 29.54
C ASP A 13 12.15 -5.54 28.01
N GLY A 14 11.52 -6.60 27.50
CA GLY A 14 11.16 -6.73 26.09
C GLY A 14 12.26 -7.28 25.18
N THR A 15 11.96 -7.33 23.87
CA THR A 15 12.81 -7.94 22.86
C THR A 15 14.15 -7.23 22.63
N HIS A 16 14.36 -6.03 23.17
CA HIS A 16 15.66 -5.34 23.17
C HIS A 16 16.23 -5.22 24.59
N SER A 17 16.02 -6.27 25.40
CA SER A 17 16.40 -6.35 26.81
C SER A 17 17.75 -5.71 27.12
N VAL A 18 17.70 -4.63 27.91
CA VAL A 18 18.86 -3.95 28.49
C VAL A 18 19.48 -4.85 29.57
N THR A 19 18.66 -5.59 30.30
CA THR A 19 19.08 -6.55 31.33
C THR A 19 20.00 -7.61 30.72
N ASN A 20 19.59 -8.22 29.61
CA ASN A 20 20.44 -9.19 28.90
C ASN A 20 21.74 -8.54 28.39
N GLN A 21 21.66 -7.33 27.81
CA GLN A 21 22.85 -6.65 27.27
C GLN A 21 23.87 -6.25 28.35
N ALA A 22 23.39 -5.84 29.52
CA ALA A 22 24.24 -5.32 30.59
C ALA A 22 24.77 -6.42 31.52
N LEU A 23 23.97 -7.46 31.77
CA LEU A 23 24.20 -8.41 32.88
C LEU A 23 24.54 -9.84 32.41
N PHE A 24 24.39 -10.16 31.13
CA PHE A 24 24.70 -11.48 30.57
C PHE A 24 25.86 -11.41 29.56
N PRO A 25 26.47 -12.56 29.21
CA PRO A 25 27.45 -12.63 28.13
C PRO A 25 26.90 -12.04 26.81
N LYS A 26 27.77 -11.41 26.00
CA LYS A 26 27.37 -10.71 24.76
C LYS A 26 26.67 -11.62 23.75
N ASP A 27 26.95 -12.91 23.79
CA ASP A 27 26.43 -13.96 22.92
C ASP A 27 25.26 -14.74 23.56
N ASN A 28 24.71 -14.28 24.69
CA ASN A 28 23.60 -14.95 25.38
C ASN A 28 22.29 -14.95 24.58
N ARG A 29 22.27 -14.46 23.34
CA ARG A 29 21.07 -14.34 22.52
C ARG A 29 21.31 -14.95 21.14
N ILE A 30 20.48 -15.92 20.79
CA ILE A 30 20.39 -16.50 19.46
C ILE A 30 19.28 -15.78 18.71
N HIS A 31 19.65 -15.18 17.58
CA HIS A 31 18.72 -14.51 16.67
C HIS A 31 18.41 -15.41 15.48
N TYR A 32 17.13 -15.52 15.13
CA TYR A 32 16.65 -16.27 13.98
C TYR A 32 16.06 -15.32 12.97
N GLU A 33 16.60 -15.36 11.77
CA GLU A 33 16.05 -14.65 10.64
C GLU A 33 14.81 -15.40 10.13
N ILE A 34 13.61 -14.80 10.24
CA ILE A 34 12.35 -15.41 9.81
C ILE A 34 11.64 -14.55 8.76
N ASP A 35 11.16 -13.36 9.14
CA ASP A 35 10.37 -12.51 8.27
C ASP A 35 10.74 -11.04 8.43
N TYR A 36 10.40 -10.26 7.42
CA TYR A 36 10.59 -8.82 7.41
C TYR A 36 9.25 -8.13 7.19
N ALA A 37 9.06 -7.00 7.87
CA ALA A 37 7.82 -6.26 7.79
C ALA A 37 8.06 -4.78 7.53
N MET A 38 7.25 -4.22 6.64
CA MET A 38 7.09 -2.78 6.46
C MET A 38 5.78 -2.36 7.12
N GLN A 39 5.82 -1.29 7.91
CA GLN A 39 4.64 -0.72 8.56
C GLN A 39 4.39 0.69 8.05
N VAL A 40 3.18 0.92 7.54
CA VAL A 40 2.65 2.25 7.22
C VAL A 40 1.69 2.63 8.34
N ARG A 41 2.07 3.64 9.13
CA ARG A 41 1.26 4.19 10.22
C ARG A 41 0.72 5.55 9.82
N LEU A 42 -0.55 5.81 10.12
CA LEU A 42 -1.21 7.08 9.86
C LEU A 42 -2.25 7.37 10.95
N GLU A 43 -2.61 8.64 11.08
CA GLU A 43 -3.69 9.09 11.96
C GLU A 43 -4.86 9.60 11.12
N ILE A 44 -6.06 9.20 11.53
CA ILE A 44 -7.32 9.67 10.94
C ILE A 44 -8.06 10.53 11.96
N ASP A 45 -8.47 11.73 11.58
CA ASP A 45 -9.29 12.58 12.43
C ASP A 45 -10.71 11.99 12.58
N GLY A 46 -11.16 11.85 13.82
CA GLY A 46 -12.45 11.25 14.16
C GLY A 46 -12.44 9.72 14.23
N LYS A 47 -13.64 9.16 14.39
CA LYS A 47 -13.86 7.72 14.56
C LYS A 47 -13.87 7.01 13.20
N VAL A 48 -13.15 5.90 13.11
CA VAL A 48 -13.18 4.99 11.96
C VAL A 48 -14.02 3.77 12.32
N ASP A 49 -15.16 3.58 11.66
CA ASP A 49 -15.95 2.37 11.81
C ASP A 49 -15.42 1.27 10.89
N ALA A 50 -15.23 0.06 11.45
CA ALA A 50 -14.83 -1.10 10.68
C ALA A 50 -15.99 -1.54 9.77
N ASN A 51 -15.91 -1.24 8.47
CA ASN A 51 -16.88 -1.69 7.49
C ASN A 51 -16.36 -2.92 6.73
N LEU A 52 -17.16 -4.00 6.73
CA LEU A 52 -16.81 -5.25 6.07
C LEU A 52 -16.57 -5.07 4.55
N ASP A 53 -17.29 -4.17 3.89
CA ASP A 53 -17.10 -3.85 2.47
C ASP A 53 -15.75 -3.17 2.22
N GLN A 54 -15.27 -2.35 3.15
CA GLN A 54 -13.96 -1.70 3.08
C GLN A 54 -12.84 -2.72 3.23
N THR A 55 -12.99 -3.63 4.19
CA THR A 55 -12.06 -4.74 4.44
C THR A 55 -11.93 -5.67 3.23
N VAL A 56 -13.04 -6.03 2.58
CA VAL A 56 -13.02 -6.88 1.37
C VAL A 56 -12.34 -6.17 0.21
N GLN A 57 -12.64 -4.88 -0.03
CA GLN A 57 -11.98 -4.10 -1.07
C GLN A 57 -10.48 -3.94 -0.82
N PHE A 58 -10.08 -3.77 0.44
CA PHE A 58 -8.70 -3.72 0.87
C PHE A 58 -7.97 -5.03 0.55
N TYR A 59 -8.44 -6.17 1.06
CA TYR A 59 -7.79 -7.47 0.82
C TYR A 59 -7.78 -7.89 -0.65
N GLN A 60 -8.83 -7.58 -1.40
CA GLN A 60 -8.84 -7.83 -2.84
C GLN A 60 -7.71 -7.09 -3.56
N ARG A 61 -7.44 -5.85 -3.17
CA ARG A 61 -6.38 -5.03 -3.78
C ARG A 61 -4.99 -5.45 -3.30
N LEU A 62 -4.83 -5.86 -2.05
CA LEU A 62 -3.58 -6.48 -1.56
C LEU A 62 -3.20 -7.69 -2.42
N ALA A 63 -4.17 -8.57 -2.68
CA ALA A 63 -3.98 -9.73 -3.55
C ALA A 63 -3.62 -9.33 -4.99
N HIS A 64 -4.07 -8.16 -5.46
CA HIS A 64 -3.71 -7.68 -6.80
C HIS A 64 -2.26 -7.23 -6.92
N HIS A 65 -1.66 -6.72 -5.85
CA HIS A 65 -0.25 -6.29 -5.84
C HIS A 65 0.72 -7.41 -5.40
N GLY A 66 0.23 -8.63 -5.19
CA GLY A 66 1.10 -9.74 -4.81
C GLY A 66 1.52 -9.73 -3.33
N LEU A 67 0.90 -8.87 -2.50
CA LEU A 67 1.35 -8.58 -1.14
C LEU A 67 0.38 -9.12 -0.09
N ILE A 68 0.94 -9.51 1.06
CA ILE A 68 0.18 -9.79 2.27
C ILE A 68 0.34 -8.60 3.20
N ALA A 69 -0.77 -7.95 3.51
CA ALA A 69 -0.82 -6.95 4.55
C ALA A 69 -2.00 -7.18 5.49
N THR A 70 -1.83 -6.73 6.71
CA THR A 70 -2.88 -6.65 7.72
C THR A 70 -3.06 -5.19 8.08
N GLU A 71 -4.30 -4.71 8.04
CA GLU A 71 -4.63 -3.40 8.58
C GLU A 71 -5.18 -3.55 9.99
N GLN A 72 -4.65 -2.77 10.91
CA GLN A 72 -5.12 -2.64 12.28
C GLN A 72 -5.63 -1.22 12.48
N VAL A 73 -6.92 -1.10 12.79
CA VAL A 73 -7.56 0.17 13.15
C VAL A 73 -7.64 0.22 14.68
N GLY A 74 -6.99 1.21 15.28
CA GLY A 74 -6.99 1.43 16.72
C GLY A 74 -8.30 2.02 17.23
N ARG A 75 -8.33 2.33 18.53
CA ARG A 75 -9.45 3.06 19.14
C ARG A 75 -9.25 4.56 18.95
N LEU A 76 -10.36 5.29 18.86
CA LEU A 76 -10.35 6.75 18.92
C LEU A 76 -9.67 7.19 20.22
N ASP A 77 -8.62 7.98 20.10
CA ASP A 77 -7.98 8.62 21.24
C ASP A 77 -8.85 9.81 21.70
N PRO A 78 -9.42 9.79 22.92
CA PRO A 78 -10.27 10.86 23.41
C PRO A 78 -9.54 12.18 23.61
N LYS A 79 -8.20 12.18 23.71
CA LYS A 79 -7.41 13.41 23.90
C LYS A 79 -7.13 14.12 22.58
N THR A 80 -6.73 13.38 21.57
CA THR A 80 -6.38 13.93 20.26
C THR A 80 -7.56 13.99 19.30
N GLY A 81 -8.61 13.21 19.56
CA GLY A 81 -9.75 13.06 18.64
C GLY A 81 -9.40 12.24 17.39
N LYS A 82 -8.29 11.49 17.42
CA LYS A 82 -7.76 10.77 16.26
C LYS A 82 -7.79 9.26 16.44
N THR A 83 -7.94 8.53 15.35
CA THR A 83 -7.86 7.08 15.30
C THR A 83 -6.56 6.65 14.59
N PRO A 84 -5.64 5.94 15.26
CA PRO A 84 -4.44 5.43 14.63
C PRO A 84 -4.75 4.23 13.75
N VAL A 85 -4.14 4.16 12.57
CA VAL A 85 -4.22 3.03 11.65
C VAL A 85 -2.82 2.55 11.32
N THR A 86 -2.61 1.25 11.41
CA THR A 86 -1.34 0.60 11.05
C THR A 86 -1.59 -0.47 10.00
N MET A 87 -1.05 -0.28 8.80
CA MET A 87 -0.93 -1.34 7.82
C MET A 87 0.45 -1.98 7.96
N GLN A 88 0.49 -3.27 8.24
CA GLN A 88 1.71 -4.06 8.27
C GLN A 88 1.76 -4.98 7.06
N ILE A 89 2.83 -4.90 6.28
CA ILE A 89 3.07 -5.67 5.05
C ILE A 89 4.25 -6.58 5.30
N ILE A 90 4.14 -7.86 4.94
CA ILE A 90 5.31 -8.75 4.92
C ILE A 90 6.06 -8.52 3.62
N ILE A 91 7.35 -8.23 3.72
CA ILE A 91 8.22 -7.94 2.57
C ILE A 91 9.32 -9.01 2.41
N PRO A 92 9.79 -9.26 1.18
CA PRO A 92 10.97 -10.10 0.94
C PRO A 92 12.23 -9.56 1.64
N LYS A 93 13.20 -10.45 1.86
CA LYS A 93 14.51 -10.08 2.42
C LYS A 93 15.24 -9.06 1.55
N GLU A 94 15.11 -9.20 0.23
CA GLU A 94 15.76 -8.34 -0.74
C GLU A 94 15.30 -6.89 -0.59
N ASP A 95 13.98 -6.70 -0.49
CA ASP A 95 13.37 -5.38 -0.25
C ASP A 95 13.78 -4.84 1.12
N TYR A 96 13.79 -5.68 2.16
CA TYR A 96 14.29 -5.29 3.48
C TYR A 96 15.73 -4.82 3.43
N MET A 97 16.60 -5.50 2.68
CA MET A 97 18.01 -5.13 2.62
C MET A 97 18.26 -3.82 1.88
N ILE A 98 17.48 -3.54 0.83
CA ILE A 98 17.49 -2.23 0.16
C ILE A 98 17.08 -1.14 1.15
N LEU A 99 15.96 -1.33 1.85
CA LEU A 99 15.43 -0.36 2.81
C LEU A 99 16.33 -0.19 4.04
N ASN A 100 16.97 -1.27 4.50
CA ASN A 100 17.91 -1.25 5.62
C ASN A 100 19.27 -0.64 5.22
N GLY A 101 19.60 -0.60 3.93
CA GLY A 101 20.81 -0.02 3.37
C GLY A 101 20.72 1.49 3.09
N LEU A 102 19.57 2.12 3.33
CA LEU A 102 19.41 3.57 3.21
C LEU A 102 20.30 4.30 4.22
N LYS A 103 20.75 5.52 3.88
CA LYS A 103 21.69 6.32 4.69
C LYS A 103 21.25 6.42 6.15
N GLU A 104 19.95 6.55 6.36
CA GLU A 104 19.34 6.44 7.67
C GLU A 104 18.36 5.27 7.68
N LYS A 105 18.63 4.27 8.53
CA LYS A 105 17.81 3.06 8.62
C LYS A 105 16.37 3.44 9.03
N PRO A 106 15.37 3.17 8.18
CA PRO A 106 13.99 3.55 8.45
C PRO A 106 13.38 2.68 9.55
N ASN A 107 13.10 3.30 10.69
CA ASN A 107 12.57 2.62 11.88
C ASN A 107 11.50 3.50 12.57
N ALA A 108 10.96 3.06 13.71
CA ALA A 108 9.89 3.80 14.39
C ALA A 108 10.33 5.19 14.90
N GLN A 109 11.62 5.37 15.26
CA GLN A 109 12.19 6.64 15.70
C GLN A 109 12.60 7.51 14.52
N ASN A 110 13.09 6.89 13.44
CA ASN A 110 13.41 7.58 12.19
C ASN A 110 12.63 7.03 10.99
N PRO A 111 11.35 7.40 10.87
CA PRO A 111 10.47 6.88 9.82
C PRO A 111 10.55 7.69 8.53
N ILE A 112 10.41 7.01 7.39
CA ILE A 112 10.26 7.68 6.09
C ILE A 112 8.89 8.39 6.07
N LYS A 113 8.89 9.64 5.59
CA LYS A 113 7.69 10.48 5.49
C LYS A 113 7.39 10.80 4.02
N PRO A 114 6.40 10.14 3.39
CA PRO A 114 6.08 10.31 1.98
C PRO A 114 5.81 11.77 1.54
N PHE A 115 5.26 12.58 2.46
CA PHE A 115 4.91 13.98 2.24
C PHE A 115 5.75 14.95 3.10
N GLY A 116 6.80 14.45 3.76
CA GLY A 116 7.68 15.25 4.62
C GLY A 116 9.11 15.34 4.10
N ASN A 117 9.64 14.24 3.56
CA ASN A 117 10.93 14.19 2.88
C ASN A 117 10.81 13.31 1.62
N GLU A 118 10.48 13.92 0.48
CA GLU A 118 10.29 13.19 -0.77
C GLU A 118 11.54 12.47 -1.27
N LEU A 119 12.74 12.92 -0.87
CA LEU A 119 13.99 12.31 -1.31
C LEU A 119 14.14 10.90 -0.74
N GLU A 120 13.87 10.70 0.55
CA GLU A 120 13.88 9.38 1.19
C GLU A 120 12.81 8.46 0.62
N TYR A 121 11.62 9.00 0.30
CA TYR A 121 10.53 8.19 -0.25
C TYR A 121 10.90 7.59 -1.62
N ARG A 122 11.69 8.33 -2.43
CA ARG A 122 12.17 7.84 -3.73
C ARG A 122 13.19 6.70 -3.63
N GLU A 123 13.80 6.50 -2.46
CA GLU A 123 14.75 5.41 -2.25
C GLU A 123 14.05 4.06 -1.94
N ILE A 124 12.73 4.07 -1.69
CA ILE A 124 11.93 2.85 -1.54
C ILE A 124 11.81 2.14 -2.91
N PRO A 125 11.83 0.80 -2.99
CA PRO A 125 11.56 0.08 -4.24
C PRO A 125 10.22 0.48 -4.91
N ASP A 126 10.24 0.67 -6.24
CA ASP A 126 9.10 1.18 -7.02
C ASP A 126 7.79 0.40 -6.79
N HIS A 127 7.85 -0.93 -6.68
CA HIS A 127 6.66 -1.75 -6.43
C HIS A 127 6.07 -1.52 -5.04
N LEU A 128 6.90 -1.21 -4.04
CA LEU A 128 6.46 -0.85 -2.70
C LEU A 128 5.89 0.56 -2.65
N GLN A 129 6.51 1.54 -3.33
CA GLN A 129 5.94 2.89 -3.46
C GLN A 129 4.56 2.84 -4.11
N THR A 130 4.45 2.16 -5.24
CA THR A 130 3.17 2.02 -5.98
C THR A 130 2.08 1.39 -5.11
N PHE A 131 2.45 0.41 -4.30
CA PHE A 131 1.56 -0.20 -3.33
C PHE A 131 1.12 0.77 -2.22
N ILE A 132 2.07 1.49 -1.61
CA ILE A 132 1.80 2.46 -0.55
C ILE A 132 0.89 3.57 -1.08
N ASP A 133 1.18 4.13 -2.25
CA ASP A 133 0.37 5.18 -2.87
C ASP A 133 -1.03 4.67 -3.20
N SER A 134 -1.15 3.44 -3.71
CA SER A 134 -2.44 2.80 -3.95
C SER A 134 -3.23 2.59 -2.66
N TYR A 135 -2.57 2.20 -1.57
CA TYR A 135 -3.18 2.07 -0.24
C TYR A 135 -3.70 3.42 0.27
N LEU A 136 -2.85 4.46 0.24
CA LEU A 136 -3.20 5.80 0.71
C LEU A 136 -4.35 6.40 -0.10
N TYR A 137 -4.30 6.28 -1.43
CA TYR A 137 -5.37 6.70 -2.34
C TYR A 137 -6.72 6.08 -1.96
N GLU A 138 -6.76 4.76 -1.71
CA GLU A 138 -8.00 4.09 -1.34
C GLU A 138 -8.45 4.44 0.07
N ARG A 139 -7.51 4.61 1.01
CA ARG A 139 -7.87 5.04 2.35
C ARG A 139 -8.49 6.43 2.34
N LEU A 140 -7.95 7.36 1.56
CA LEU A 140 -8.53 8.69 1.37
C LEU A 140 -9.95 8.63 0.80
N LYS A 141 -10.22 7.73 -0.15
CA LYS A 141 -11.58 7.49 -0.67
C LYS A 141 -12.55 6.95 0.37
N LEU A 142 -12.09 6.10 1.27
CA LEU A 142 -12.91 5.44 2.27
C LEU A 142 -13.15 6.30 3.52
N SER A 143 -12.16 7.12 3.88
CA SER A 143 -12.14 7.89 5.13
C SER A 143 -12.68 9.30 4.97
N GLY A 144 -13.05 9.75 3.77
CA GLY A 144 -13.72 11.05 3.57
C GLY A 144 -12.96 12.20 4.21
N SER A 145 -11.75 12.45 3.73
CA SER A 145 -10.94 13.66 3.96
C SER A 145 -10.15 13.85 5.27
N ASN A 146 -10.03 12.83 6.12
CA ASN A 146 -9.48 13.04 7.48
C ASN A 146 -8.07 12.47 7.73
N ILE A 147 -7.24 12.26 6.70
CA ILE A 147 -5.88 11.73 6.92
C ILE A 147 -4.88 12.88 6.87
N ASN A 148 -4.25 13.18 8.02
CA ASN A 148 -3.19 14.17 8.07
C ASN A 148 -1.94 13.65 7.32
N PRO A 149 -1.47 14.32 6.24
CA PRO A 149 -0.32 13.87 5.44
C PRO A 149 0.97 13.80 6.27
N HIS A 150 1.12 14.73 7.21
CA HIS A 150 2.25 14.78 8.12
C HIS A 150 2.15 13.79 9.27
N SER A 151 1.09 12.98 9.36
CA SER A 151 1.01 11.84 10.30
C SER A 151 1.52 10.53 9.69
N ILE A 152 1.71 10.47 8.37
CA ILE A 152 2.07 9.24 7.67
C ILE A 152 3.54 8.91 7.94
N ARG A 153 3.80 7.68 8.42
CA ARG A 153 5.12 7.17 8.82
C ARG A 153 5.32 5.78 8.24
N ILE A 154 6.44 5.57 7.57
CA ILE A 154 6.86 4.25 7.09
C ILE A 154 8.07 3.80 7.89
N SER A 155 8.01 2.59 8.43
CA SER A 155 9.11 1.97 9.17
C SER A 155 9.28 0.53 8.73
N VAL A 156 10.51 0.02 8.84
CA VAL A 156 10.85 -1.32 8.36
C VAL A 156 11.57 -2.05 9.47
N ASN A 157 11.07 -3.23 9.83
CA ASN A 157 11.59 -4.01 10.94
C ASN A 157 11.75 -5.46 10.52
N GLU A 158 12.80 -6.09 11.03
CA GLU A 158 12.85 -7.54 11.08
C GLU A 158 11.87 -7.99 12.16
N LEU A 159 11.05 -8.99 11.84
CA LEU A 159 10.09 -9.53 12.79
C LEU A 159 10.85 -10.33 13.86
N PRO A 160 10.72 -9.99 15.17
CA PRO A 160 11.41 -10.67 16.24
C PRO A 160 11.26 -12.19 16.20
N ALA A 161 12.38 -12.88 16.21
CA ALA A 161 12.46 -14.31 16.52
C ALA A 161 13.83 -14.57 17.16
N SER A 162 13.88 -14.55 18.48
CA SER A 162 15.12 -14.73 19.22
C SER A 162 14.87 -15.41 20.54
N ARG A 163 15.85 -16.15 21.02
CA ARG A 163 15.85 -16.74 22.36
C ARG A 163 17.18 -16.49 23.05
N VAL A 164 17.16 -16.49 24.37
CA VAL A 164 18.39 -16.52 25.16
C VAL A 164 18.95 -17.94 25.24
N THR A 165 20.27 -18.06 25.37
CA THR A 165 20.92 -19.34 25.69
C THR A 165 20.77 -19.65 27.17
N GLU A 166 21.02 -18.67 28.04
CA GLU A 166 20.87 -18.76 29.48
C GLU A 166 19.76 -17.81 29.95
N THR A 167 18.80 -18.35 30.71
CA THR A 167 17.69 -17.61 31.32
C THR A 167 18.05 -17.03 32.67
N PHE A 168 19.22 -17.35 33.23
CA PHE A 168 19.68 -16.75 34.47
C PHE A 168 21.21 -16.70 34.57
N THR A 169 21.70 -15.83 35.44
CA THR A 169 23.12 -15.72 35.81
C THR A 169 23.21 -15.35 37.31
N HIS A 170 24.41 -15.44 37.86
CA HIS A 170 24.74 -14.98 39.20
C HIS A 170 25.66 -13.77 39.11
N LEU A 171 25.37 -12.74 39.89
CA LEU A 171 26.23 -11.56 40.00
C LEU A 171 26.53 -11.31 41.47
N GLN A 172 27.74 -10.83 41.74
CA GLN A 172 28.09 -10.36 43.07
C GLN A 172 27.82 -8.86 43.16
N ASN A 173 27.07 -8.44 44.16
CA ASN A 173 26.90 -7.02 44.46
C ASN A 173 28.27 -6.45 44.88
N PRO A 174 28.82 -5.45 44.17
CA PRO A 174 30.16 -4.91 44.46
C PRO A 174 30.24 -4.17 45.81
N GLU A 175 29.11 -3.70 46.35
CA GLU A 175 29.08 -2.99 47.64
C GLU A 175 28.83 -3.95 48.81
N THR A 176 27.91 -4.91 48.65
CA THR A 176 27.52 -5.83 49.74
C THR A 176 28.21 -7.20 49.67
N HIS A 177 28.97 -7.47 48.61
CA HIS A 177 29.58 -8.78 48.29
C HIS A 177 28.62 -9.96 48.26
N LYS A 178 27.32 -9.71 48.18
CA LYS A 178 26.26 -10.72 48.20
C LYS A 178 25.95 -11.22 46.80
N ASP A 179 25.70 -12.50 46.68
CA ASP A 179 25.25 -13.12 45.43
C ASP A 179 23.78 -12.80 45.14
N VAL A 180 23.56 -12.20 43.99
CA VAL A 180 22.26 -11.85 43.43
C VAL A 180 22.02 -12.70 42.19
N PHE A 181 20.90 -13.41 42.18
CA PHE A 181 20.45 -14.09 40.97
C PHE A 181 19.78 -13.10 40.03
N VAL A 182 20.08 -13.19 38.74
CA VAL A 182 19.42 -12.40 37.71
C VAL A 182 18.80 -13.36 36.71
N SER A 183 17.50 -13.26 36.46
CA SER A 183 16.78 -14.11 35.51
C SER A 183 16.07 -13.27 34.44
N LEU A 184 15.98 -13.81 33.22
CA LEU A 184 15.26 -13.23 32.08
C LEU A 184 13.96 -14.00 31.86
N ASN A 185 12.86 -13.26 31.67
CA ASN A 185 11.53 -13.83 31.45
C ASN A 185 10.70 -13.04 30.44
N GLY A 186 9.74 -13.71 29.81
CA GLY A 186 8.91 -13.12 28.76
C GLY A 186 9.74 -12.76 27.52
N ASP A 187 9.42 -11.62 26.90
CA ASP A 187 10.05 -11.16 25.65
C ASP A 187 11.57 -10.89 25.77
N SER A 188 12.09 -10.70 26.99
CA SER A 188 13.54 -10.54 27.23
C SER A 188 14.29 -11.86 27.03
N ALA A 189 13.64 -12.98 27.36
CA ALA A 189 14.18 -14.33 27.18
C ALA A 189 13.79 -14.92 25.82
N LEU A 190 12.56 -14.66 25.35
CA LEU A 190 11.98 -15.24 24.14
C LEU A 190 11.22 -14.19 23.33
N GLY A 191 11.93 -13.43 22.52
CA GLY A 191 11.35 -12.41 21.66
C GLY A 191 10.77 -13.01 20.38
N LEU A 192 9.45 -13.15 20.31
CA LEU A 192 8.74 -13.73 19.16
C LEU A 192 7.71 -12.77 18.56
N SER A 193 7.51 -12.87 17.25
CA SER A 193 6.54 -12.08 16.50
C SER A 193 5.11 -12.60 16.59
N TYR A 194 4.17 -11.77 16.12
CA TYR A 194 2.73 -12.07 16.08
C TYR A 194 2.15 -12.25 17.50
N PHE A 195 0.93 -12.79 17.58
CA PHE A 195 0.31 -13.18 18.86
C PHE A 195 1.08 -14.28 19.61
N LYS A 196 2.08 -14.91 18.97
CA LYS A 196 2.89 -15.98 19.54
C LYS A 196 3.81 -15.49 20.65
N GLY A 197 4.35 -14.27 20.56
CA GLY A 197 5.18 -13.67 21.63
C GLY A 197 4.43 -13.54 22.94
N LEU A 198 3.26 -12.89 22.91
CA LEU A 198 2.43 -12.72 24.11
C LEU A 198 2.07 -14.06 24.77
N ASN A 199 1.57 -15.02 23.99
CA ASN A 199 1.22 -16.34 24.52
C ASN A 199 2.45 -17.06 25.08
N ALA A 200 3.57 -17.02 24.35
CA ALA A 200 4.77 -17.70 24.76
C ALA A 200 5.39 -17.10 26.03
N GLY A 201 5.33 -15.78 26.18
CA GLY A 201 5.76 -15.07 27.37
C GLY A 201 4.89 -15.37 28.59
N LEU A 202 3.58 -15.48 28.42
CA LEU A 202 2.65 -15.88 29.50
C LEU A 202 2.90 -17.33 29.94
N GLU A 203 3.02 -18.26 29.00
CA GLU A 203 3.34 -19.67 29.26
C GLU A 203 4.70 -19.82 29.98
N ALA A 204 5.73 -19.12 29.50
CA ALA A 204 7.07 -19.12 30.11
C ALA A 204 7.04 -18.56 31.53
N SER A 205 6.35 -17.42 31.74
CA SER A 205 6.22 -16.80 33.06
C SER A 205 5.49 -17.71 34.05
N ALA A 206 4.40 -18.36 33.61
CA ALA A 206 3.66 -19.31 34.45
C ALA A 206 4.54 -20.50 34.88
N LYS A 207 5.34 -21.03 33.95
CA LYS A 207 6.28 -22.11 34.25
C LYS A 207 7.40 -21.67 35.20
N PHE A 208 7.97 -20.49 34.97
CA PHE A 208 8.97 -19.88 35.84
C PHE A 208 8.47 -19.81 37.28
N PHE A 209 7.29 -19.21 37.52
CA PHE A 209 6.74 -19.11 38.86
C PHE A 209 6.40 -20.47 39.47
N THR A 210 6.04 -21.47 38.66
CA THR A 210 5.82 -22.83 39.14
C THR A 210 7.11 -23.47 39.65
N CYS A 211 8.21 -23.36 38.89
CA CYS A 211 9.52 -23.88 39.29
C CYS A 211 10.08 -23.12 40.51
N MET A 212 9.83 -21.81 40.58
CA MET A 212 10.31 -20.94 41.65
C MET A 212 9.46 -20.98 42.93
N ALA A 213 8.23 -21.52 42.88
CA ALA A 213 7.31 -21.50 44.01
C ALA A 213 7.92 -22.02 45.33
N PRO A 214 8.65 -23.16 45.38
CA PRO A 214 9.27 -23.64 46.61
C PRO A 214 10.28 -22.62 47.18
N ALA A 215 11.10 -22.02 46.32
CA ALA A 215 12.08 -21.02 46.71
C ALA A 215 11.42 -19.71 47.17
N ILE A 216 10.32 -19.30 46.52
CA ILE A 216 9.56 -18.09 46.88
C ILE A 216 8.87 -18.25 48.25
N VAL A 217 8.27 -19.40 48.54
CA VAL A 217 7.54 -19.65 49.80
C VAL A 217 8.44 -19.49 51.03
N GLN A 218 9.72 -19.88 50.94
CA GLN A 218 10.70 -19.67 52.00
C GLN A 218 11.39 -18.28 51.96
N GLY A 219 10.96 -17.39 51.07
CA GLY A 219 11.50 -16.04 50.92
C GLY A 219 12.87 -15.96 50.25
N LEU A 220 13.20 -16.88 49.32
CA LEU A 220 14.44 -16.90 48.53
C LEU A 220 15.75 -17.04 49.35
N LYS A 221 15.65 -17.54 50.59
CA LYS A 221 16.79 -17.62 51.53
C LYS A 221 17.76 -18.75 51.22
N ASP A 222 17.28 -19.93 50.83
CA ASP A 222 18.16 -21.04 50.44
C ASP A 222 18.58 -20.89 48.98
N LYS A 223 19.83 -20.45 48.80
CA LYS A 223 20.46 -20.22 47.49
C LYS A 223 20.59 -21.49 46.66
N ASN A 224 20.77 -22.66 47.28
CA ASN A 224 20.81 -23.92 46.54
C ASN A 224 19.44 -24.28 45.98
N LEU A 225 18.37 -24.00 46.74
CA LEU A 225 17.01 -24.19 46.26
C LEU A 225 16.68 -23.22 45.12
N VAL A 226 17.07 -21.95 45.24
CA VAL A 226 16.90 -20.95 44.17
C VAL A 226 17.63 -21.39 42.89
N GLN A 227 18.91 -21.77 43.01
CA GLN A 227 19.71 -22.27 41.90
C GLN A 227 19.05 -23.48 41.24
N LYS A 228 18.65 -24.48 42.04
CA LYS A 228 17.99 -25.69 41.53
C LYS A 228 16.68 -25.37 40.79
N SER A 229 15.87 -24.45 41.32
CA SER A 229 14.62 -24.01 40.68
C SER A 229 14.88 -23.29 39.34
N LEU A 230 15.94 -22.47 39.27
CA LEU A 230 16.36 -21.79 38.05
C LEU A 230 16.93 -22.77 37.01
N ASP A 231 17.71 -23.77 37.44
CA ASP A 231 18.23 -24.84 36.58
C ASP A 231 17.10 -25.68 35.98
N GLU A 232 16.07 -25.99 36.77
CA GLU A 232 14.87 -26.69 36.31
C GLU A 232 14.15 -25.86 35.22
N TYR A 233 13.99 -24.56 35.46
CA TYR A 233 13.38 -23.65 34.50
C TYR A 233 14.21 -23.53 33.21
N GLN A 234 15.53 -23.34 33.31
CA GLN A 234 16.47 -23.25 32.19
C GLN A 234 16.41 -24.50 31.30
N SER A 235 16.38 -25.68 31.92
CA SER A 235 16.30 -26.96 31.22
C SER A 235 15.00 -27.09 30.42
N TRP A 236 13.87 -26.70 31.02
CA TRP A 236 12.57 -26.67 30.33
C TRP A 236 12.54 -25.61 29.22
N PHE A 237 13.02 -24.40 29.54
CA PHE A 237 12.96 -23.24 28.65
C PHE A 237 13.73 -23.48 27.36
N SER A 238 14.89 -24.12 27.43
CA SER A 238 15.72 -24.41 26.25
C SER A 238 14.97 -25.20 25.17
N VAL A 239 14.21 -26.23 25.59
CA VAL A 239 13.39 -27.05 24.68
C VAL A 239 12.16 -26.27 24.21
N TYR A 240 11.49 -25.61 25.15
CA TYR A 240 10.29 -24.82 24.89
C TYR A 240 10.53 -23.67 23.91
N ALA A 241 11.61 -22.92 24.09
CA ALA A 241 11.98 -21.79 23.25
C ALA A 241 12.22 -22.22 21.80
N GLU A 242 12.92 -23.34 21.57
CA GLU A 242 13.11 -23.89 20.21
C GLU A 242 11.79 -24.31 19.56
N GLN A 243 10.91 -24.96 20.32
CA GLN A 243 9.58 -25.31 19.82
C GLN A 243 8.79 -24.06 19.39
N LYS A 244 8.80 -23.00 20.21
CA LYS A 244 8.07 -21.76 19.91
C LYS A 244 8.68 -20.97 18.74
N VAL A 245 10.01 -20.94 18.60
CA VAL A 245 10.67 -20.41 17.40
C VAL A 245 10.24 -21.21 16.15
N GLY A 246 10.20 -22.53 16.26
CA GLY A 246 9.68 -23.42 15.21
C GLY A 246 8.22 -23.15 14.84
N GLU A 247 7.35 -22.86 15.82
CA GLU A 247 5.96 -22.45 15.57
C GLU A 247 5.86 -21.15 14.77
N VAL A 248 6.70 -20.15 15.07
CA VAL A 248 6.74 -18.88 14.32
C VAL A 248 7.21 -19.14 12.89
N ARG A 249 8.27 -19.94 12.70
CA ARG A 249 8.77 -20.32 11.37
C ARG A 249 7.69 -21.06 10.56
N ASN A 250 6.96 -21.98 11.19
CA ASN A 250 5.86 -22.70 10.54
C ASN A 250 4.68 -21.78 10.23
N TYR A 251 4.35 -20.86 11.12
CA TYR A 251 3.29 -19.87 10.88
C TYR A 251 3.64 -18.98 9.68
N SER A 252 4.87 -18.50 9.62
CA SER A 252 5.41 -17.79 8.46
C SER A 252 5.30 -18.62 7.18
N ALA A 253 5.89 -19.82 7.16
CA ALA A 253 5.93 -20.64 5.96
C ALA A 253 4.53 -21.08 5.47
N VAL A 254 3.65 -21.49 6.40
CA VAL A 254 2.36 -22.09 6.09
C VAL A 254 1.27 -21.05 5.93
N LYS A 255 1.12 -20.07 6.83
CA LYS A 255 0.07 -19.05 6.65
C LYS A 255 0.50 -17.95 5.70
N ILE A 256 1.69 -17.38 5.90
CA ILE A 256 2.13 -16.25 5.09
C ILE A 256 2.64 -16.75 3.73
N GLY A 257 3.51 -17.77 3.72
CA GLY A 257 4.06 -18.34 2.49
C GLY A 257 3.02 -19.00 1.57
N SER A 258 2.04 -19.73 2.10
CA SER A 258 0.98 -20.32 1.26
C SER A 258 0.00 -19.27 0.74
N SER A 259 -0.39 -18.29 1.57
CA SER A 259 -1.19 -17.15 1.11
C SER A 259 -0.44 -16.34 0.06
N LEU A 260 0.88 -16.16 0.19
CA LEU A 260 1.72 -15.51 -0.83
C LEU A 260 1.73 -16.32 -2.12
N LYS A 261 1.81 -17.66 -2.06
CA LYS A 261 1.74 -18.52 -3.26
C LYS A 261 0.38 -18.41 -3.95
N VAL A 262 -0.71 -18.39 -3.19
CA VAL A 262 -2.07 -18.19 -3.73
C VAL A 262 -2.20 -16.80 -4.35
N ILE A 263 -1.76 -15.76 -3.64
CA ILE A 263 -1.79 -14.36 -4.09
C ILE A 263 -0.91 -14.17 -5.35
N LYS A 264 0.30 -14.75 -5.39
CA LYS A 264 1.16 -14.77 -6.59
C LYS A 264 0.53 -15.58 -7.73
N GLY A 265 -0.22 -16.64 -7.42
CA GLY A 265 -1.03 -17.38 -8.39
C GLY A 265 -2.14 -16.52 -8.98
N VAL A 266 -2.85 -15.74 -8.14
CA VAL A 266 -3.84 -14.75 -8.57
C VAL A 266 -3.18 -13.66 -9.42
N GLN A 267 -2.03 -13.12 -9.00
CA GLN A 267 -1.25 -12.14 -9.77
C GLN A 267 -0.79 -12.70 -11.12
N GLY A 268 -0.27 -13.93 -11.17
CA GLY A 268 0.11 -14.62 -12.40
C GLY A 268 -1.07 -14.88 -13.32
N SER A 269 -2.22 -15.30 -12.77
CA SER A 269 -3.47 -15.43 -13.51
C SER A 269 -3.96 -14.08 -14.05
N LYS A 270 -3.65 -12.95 -13.38
CA LYS A 270 -3.91 -11.59 -13.87
C LYS A 270 -2.99 -11.17 -15.01
N VAL A 271 -1.70 -11.52 -15.00
CA VAL A 271 -0.82 -11.30 -16.17
C VAL A 271 -1.44 -11.95 -17.41
N VAL A 272 -2.01 -13.14 -17.23
CA VAL A 272 -2.68 -13.93 -18.29
C VAL A 272 -4.11 -13.45 -18.61
N SER A 273 -4.89 -12.92 -17.65
CA SER A 273 -6.32 -12.58 -17.84
C SER A 273 -6.64 -11.08 -17.89
N ALA A 274 -5.86 -10.21 -17.25
CA ALA A 274 -6.10 -8.77 -17.15
C ALA A 274 -4.81 -8.01 -16.78
N TYR A 275 -3.95 -7.74 -17.77
CA TYR A 275 -2.90 -6.72 -17.60
C TYR A 275 -3.61 -5.36 -17.55
N ILE A 276 -3.81 -4.85 -16.34
CA ILE A 276 -4.32 -3.52 -16.08
C ILE A 276 -3.09 -2.68 -15.76
N PRO A 277 -2.69 -1.76 -16.66
CA PRO A 277 -1.68 -0.74 -16.38
C PRO A 277 -1.89 -0.14 -15.00
N GLU A 278 -0.89 -0.25 -14.11
CA GLU A 278 -0.93 0.45 -12.83
C GLU A 278 -0.84 1.95 -13.13
N VAL A 279 -1.77 2.70 -12.52
CA VAL A 279 -1.86 4.14 -12.68
C VAL A 279 -1.18 4.74 -11.48
N ASP A 280 -0.16 5.56 -11.72
CA ASP A 280 0.49 6.34 -10.68
C ASP A 280 -0.56 7.17 -9.91
N LYS A 281 -0.63 6.93 -8.59
CA LYS A 281 -1.60 7.56 -7.69
C LYS A 281 -1.03 8.77 -6.98
N LYS A 282 0.30 8.94 -6.96
CA LYS A 282 0.97 10.00 -6.21
C LYS A 282 0.52 11.39 -6.64
N PRO A 283 0.43 11.74 -7.95
CA PRO A 283 -0.03 13.07 -8.37
C PRO A 283 -1.46 13.39 -7.91
N ILE A 284 -2.32 12.38 -7.80
CA ILE A 284 -3.70 12.55 -7.37
C ILE A 284 -3.77 12.85 -5.86
N ILE A 285 -2.96 12.15 -5.07
CA ILE A 285 -2.85 12.38 -3.63
C ILE A 285 -2.24 13.76 -3.35
N ASP A 286 -1.22 14.15 -4.11
CA ASP A 286 -0.59 15.47 -4.00
C ASP A 286 -1.56 16.59 -4.35
N ALA A 287 -2.33 16.43 -5.43
CA ALA A 287 -3.37 17.37 -5.83
C ALA A 287 -4.41 17.56 -4.72
N TYR A 288 -4.80 16.49 -4.04
CA TYR A 288 -5.73 16.57 -2.92
C TYR A 288 -5.15 17.34 -1.72
N TYR A 289 -3.93 17.03 -1.30
CA TYR A 289 -3.30 17.74 -0.19
C TYR A 289 -2.99 19.21 -0.53
N HIS A 290 -2.69 19.50 -1.80
CA HIS A 290 -2.56 20.86 -2.29
C HIS A 290 -3.88 21.65 -2.18
N LEU A 291 -5.01 21.03 -2.54
CA LEU A 291 -6.34 21.63 -2.36
C LEU A 291 -6.65 21.88 -0.87
N LEU A 292 -6.42 20.88 -0.01
CA LEU A 292 -6.63 21.03 1.44
C LEU A 292 -5.87 22.22 2.02
N ALA A 293 -4.62 22.43 1.62
CA ALA A 293 -3.78 23.51 2.13
C ALA A 293 -4.26 24.91 1.69
N ARG A 294 -5.10 25.01 0.65
CA ARG A 294 -5.61 26.27 0.09
C ARG A 294 -7.10 26.53 0.40
N ALA A 295 -7.76 25.60 1.06
CA ALA A 295 -9.19 25.69 1.34
C ALA A 295 -9.50 26.71 2.44
N ASN A 296 -10.52 27.52 2.22
CA ASN A 296 -11.11 28.38 3.25
C ASN A 296 -12.04 27.56 4.16
N PRO A 297 -12.44 28.08 5.33
CA PRO A 297 -13.35 27.39 6.25
C PRO A 297 -14.69 26.96 5.63
N ASP A 298 -15.17 27.69 4.62
CA ASP A 298 -16.43 27.41 3.92
C ASP A 298 -16.27 26.45 2.72
N ASP A 299 -15.02 26.14 2.32
CA ASP A 299 -14.74 25.26 1.19
C ASP A 299 -14.86 23.78 1.60
N VAL A 300 -15.62 23.00 0.82
CA VAL A 300 -15.77 21.56 1.05
C VAL A 300 -14.70 20.80 0.25
N VAL A 301 -13.67 20.30 0.93
CA VAL A 301 -12.61 19.51 0.30
C VAL A 301 -12.87 18.02 0.46
N ASP A 302 -13.63 17.45 -0.48
CA ASP A 302 -13.78 16.00 -0.59
C ASP A 302 -12.66 15.39 -1.45
N PHE A 303 -12.18 14.19 -1.08
CA PHE A 303 -11.32 13.40 -1.95
C PHE A 303 -12.09 12.89 -3.18
N ARG A 304 -12.21 13.75 -4.20
CA ARG A 304 -12.83 13.48 -5.49
C ARG A 304 -11.76 13.58 -6.57
N PRO A 305 -11.10 12.47 -6.93
CA PRO A 305 -9.95 12.49 -7.84
C PRO A 305 -10.31 12.90 -9.27
N TYR A 306 -11.58 12.74 -9.65
CA TYR A 306 -12.09 13.07 -10.98
C TYR A 306 -13.49 13.73 -10.88
N PRO A 307 -13.58 14.98 -10.39
CA PRO A 307 -14.84 15.68 -10.14
C PRO A 307 -15.68 15.89 -11.41
N HIS A 308 -15.04 15.95 -12.59
CA HIS A 308 -15.69 16.05 -13.90
C HIS A 308 -16.30 14.72 -14.40
N ARG A 309 -16.13 13.62 -13.66
CA ARG A 309 -16.68 12.30 -14.02
C ARG A 309 -17.83 11.92 -13.11
N SER A 310 -18.83 11.26 -13.68
CA SER A 310 -19.92 10.64 -12.92
C SER A 310 -19.55 9.33 -12.22
N TYR A 311 -18.32 8.83 -12.40
CA TYR A 311 -17.81 7.60 -11.79
C TYR A 311 -16.29 7.56 -11.75
N ASP A 312 -15.74 6.72 -10.86
CA ASP A 312 -14.31 6.43 -10.80
C ASP A 312 -13.85 5.66 -12.07
N PRO A 313 -12.97 6.22 -12.89
CA PRO A 313 -12.46 5.56 -14.09
C PRO A 313 -11.48 4.39 -13.81
N ASP A 314 -11.06 4.17 -12.57
CA ASP A 314 -10.16 3.10 -12.13
C ASP A 314 -10.87 1.81 -11.69
N ILE A 315 -12.12 1.60 -12.14
CA ILE A 315 -12.88 0.36 -11.93
C ILE A 315 -12.11 -0.84 -12.50
N GLN A 316 -11.74 -1.78 -11.62
CA GLN A 316 -10.96 -2.97 -11.96
C GLN A 316 -11.87 -4.14 -12.37
N LEU A 317 -11.35 -5.05 -13.21
CA LEU A 317 -12.02 -6.32 -13.49
C LEU A 317 -12.11 -7.13 -12.19
N GLY A 318 -13.28 -7.70 -11.91
CA GLY A 318 -13.50 -8.49 -10.70
C GLY A 318 -13.86 -7.68 -9.45
N GLN A 319 -14.05 -6.35 -9.55
CA GLN A 319 -14.35 -5.52 -8.38
C GLN A 319 -15.67 -5.92 -7.70
N PHE A 320 -15.61 -6.32 -6.42
CA PHE A 320 -16.79 -6.73 -5.64
C PHE A 320 -17.72 -5.57 -5.27
N GLY A 321 -17.16 -4.36 -5.12
CA GLY A 321 -17.94 -3.15 -4.87
C GLY A 321 -18.92 -2.80 -6.00
N TYR A 322 -19.88 -1.94 -5.69
CA TYR A 322 -20.85 -1.43 -6.66
C TYR A 322 -20.14 -0.73 -7.83
N VAL A 323 -20.56 -1.06 -9.05
CA VAL A 323 -20.15 -0.42 -10.29
C VAL A 323 -21.38 0.18 -10.96
N PRO A 324 -21.35 1.47 -11.36
CA PRO A 324 -22.49 2.08 -12.03
C PRO A 324 -22.89 1.34 -13.32
N VAL A 325 -24.17 0.98 -13.46
CA VAL A 325 -24.69 0.21 -14.60
C VAL A 325 -24.32 0.83 -15.95
N HIS A 326 -24.38 2.15 -16.07
CA HIS A 326 -24.04 2.86 -17.30
C HIS A 326 -22.57 2.65 -17.72
N TYR A 327 -21.64 2.46 -16.76
CA TYR A 327 -20.25 2.11 -17.07
C TYR A 327 -20.16 0.72 -17.68
N THR A 328 -20.82 -0.26 -17.07
CA THR A 328 -20.84 -1.65 -17.56
C THR A 328 -21.45 -1.71 -18.95
N MET A 329 -22.57 -1.00 -19.19
CA MET A 329 -23.20 -0.91 -20.51
C MET A 329 -22.29 -0.23 -21.55
N LYS A 330 -21.60 0.86 -21.18
CA LYS A 330 -20.61 1.51 -22.05
C LYS A 330 -19.45 0.57 -22.41
N LYS A 331 -19.06 -0.35 -21.53
CA LYS A 331 -18.06 -1.38 -21.83
C LYS A 331 -18.62 -2.45 -22.74
N THR A 332 -19.87 -2.85 -22.56
CA THR A 332 -20.56 -3.80 -23.45
C THR A 332 -20.64 -3.26 -24.87
N THR A 333 -21.08 -2.00 -25.06
CA THR A 333 -21.12 -1.39 -26.41
C THR A 333 -19.74 -1.25 -27.03
N LYS A 334 -18.71 -1.04 -26.20
CA LYS A 334 -17.33 -0.98 -26.66
C LYS A 334 -16.81 -2.30 -27.26
N ILE A 335 -17.34 -3.47 -26.85
CA ILE A 335 -16.98 -4.77 -27.46
C ILE A 335 -17.27 -4.75 -28.98
N PHE A 336 -18.42 -4.18 -29.37
CA PHE A 336 -18.83 -4.03 -30.75
C PHE A 336 -18.09 -2.89 -31.45
N ALA A 337 -17.96 -1.73 -30.81
CA ALA A 337 -17.28 -0.59 -31.41
C ALA A 337 -15.77 -0.83 -31.66
N ASP A 338 -15.11 -1.64 -30.82
CA ASP A 338 -13.70 -1.99 -30.99
C ASP A 338 -13.47 -3.05 -32.08
N PHE A 339 -14.53 -3.69 -32.58
CA PHE A 339 -14.47 -4.65 -33.68
C PHE A 339 -14.01 -3.98 -34.99
N PHE A 340 -14.37 -2.71 -35.18
CA PHE A 340 -14.08 -1.91 -36.37
C PHE A 340 -12.98 -0.87 -36.13
N LYS A 341 -12.03 -1.15 -35.23
CA LYS A 341 -10.89 -0.26 -34.96
C LYS A 341 -9.56 -0.94 -35.27
N PRO A 342 -8.60 -0.22 -35.86
CA PRO A 342 -7.28 -0.78 -36.13
C PRO A 342 -6.55 -1.17 -34.83
N TYR A 343 -5.53 -2.02 -34.98
CA TYR A 343 -4.57 -2.33 -33.94
C TYR A 343 -3.65 -1.12 -33.71
N LYS A 344 -3.79 -0.50 -32.55
CA LYS A 344 -2.93 0.61 -32.10
C LYS A 344 -1.62 0.12 -31.50
N SER A 345 -1.59 -1.11 -31.02
CA SER A 345 -0.41 -1.74 -30.41
C SER A 345 -0.67 -3.22 -30.15
N GLY A 346 0.40 -3.98 -29.82
CA GLY A 346 0.30 -5.40 -29.45
C GLY A 346 -0.62 -5.68 -28.25
N TYR A 347 -0.85 -4.69 -27.39
CA TYR A 347 -1.80 -4.79 -26.28
C TYR A 347 -3.22 -5.15 -26.74
N GLN A 348 -3.63 -4.65 -27.90
CA GLN A 348 -4.99 -4.88 -28.39
C GLN A 348 -5.20 -6.29 -28.93
N VAL A 349 -4.14 -6.91 -29.50
CA VAL A 349 -4.13 -8.33 -29.87
C VAL A 349 -4.31 -9.17 -28.62
N MET A 350 -3.51 -8.88 -27.58
CA MET A 350 -3.59 -9.56 -26.29
C MET A 350 -4.98 -9.41 -25.64
N ASN A 351 -5.60 -8.23 -25.73
CA ASN A 351 -6.96 -8.02 -25.23
C ASN A 351 -8.02 -8.83 -25.98
N ASP A 352 -7.87 -9.01 -27.29
CA ASP A 352 -8.80 -9.82 -28.08
C ASP A 352 -8.73 -11.29 -27.62
N PHE A 353 -7.53 -11.85 -27.40
CA PHE A 353 -7.33 -13.19 -26.82
C PHE A 353 -7.88 -13.35 -25.39
N LYS A 354 -7.92 -12.25 -24.60
CA LYS A 354 -8.39 -12.27 -23.21
C LYS A 354 -9.91 -12.15 -23.05
N GLN A 355 -10.64 -11.83 -24.12
CA GLN A 355 -12.07 -11.61 -24.05
C GLN A 355 -12.88 -12.76 -23.39
N PRO A 356 -12.66 -14.06 -23.70
CA PRO A 356 -13.43 -15.13 -23.04
C PRO A 356 -13.19 -15.20 -21.53
N PHE A 357 -11.94 -15.02 -21.07
CA PHE A 357 -11.63 -15.00 -19.65
C PHE A 357 -12.30 -13.82 -18.94
N THR A 358 -12.32 -12.65 -19.60
CA THR A 358 -13.05 -11.47 -19.10
C THR A 358 -14.55 -11.76 -18.98
N GLY A 359 -15.10 -12.51 -19.94
CA GLY A 359 -16.49 -12.97 -19.93
C GLY A 359 -16.82 -13.87 -18.74
N VAL A 360 -15.98 -14.89 -18.47
CA VAL A 360 -16.12 -15.77 -17.30
C VAL A 360 -16.11 -14.97 -16.00
N VAL A 361 -15.15 -14.04 -15.85
CA VAL A 361 -15.05 -13.20 -14.65
C VAL A 361 -16.30 -12.33 -14.50
N ASN A 362 -16.79 -11.70 -15.57
CA ASN A 362 -18.00 -10.88 -15.49
C ASN A 362 -19.26 -11.69 -15.15
N VAL A 363 -19.40 -12.92 -15.66
CA VAL A 363 -20.49 -13.81 -15.24
C VAL A 363 -20.38 -14.13 -13.75
N PHE A 364 -19.20 -14.54 -13.28
CA PHE A 364 -18.99 -14.84 -11.87
C PHE A 364 -19.30 -13.64 -10.97
N MET A 365 -18.77 -12.45 -11.31
CA MET A 365 -19.04 -11.22 -10.57
C MET A 365 -20.52 -10.85 -10.57
N GLY A 366 -21.19 -11.05 -11.70
CA GLY A 366 -22.61 -10.80 -11.81
C GLY A 366 -23.42 -11.68 -10.86
N ILE A 367 -23.13 -12.99 -10.81
CA ILE A 367 -23.74 -13.92 -9.84
C ILE A 367 -23.44 -13.46 -8.40
N THR A 368 -22.17 -13.23 -8.05
CA THR A 368 -21.79 -12.84 -6.69
C THR A 368 -22.47 -11.55 -6.24
N LYS A 369 -22.48 -10.52 -7.09
CA LYS A 369 -23.12 -9.22 -6.79
C LYS A 369 -24.63 -9.36 -6.64
N SER A 370 -25.29 -10.17 -7.47
CA SER A 370 -26.72 -10.44 -7.35
C SER A 370 -27.04 -11.19 -6.05
N VAL A 371 -26.28 -12.23 -5.68
CA VAL A 371 -26.46 -12.97 -4.43
C VAL A 371 -26.27 -12.06 -3.21
N LEU A 372 -25.19 -11.27 -3.19
CA LEU A 372 -24.95 -10.29 -2.11
C LEU A 372 -26.05 -9.23 -2.08
N GLY A 373 -26.50 -8.73 -3.22
CA GLY A 373 -27.57 -7.74 -3.32
C GLY A 373 -28.91 -8.25 -2.80
N ILE A 374 -29.24 -9.53 -3.04
CA ILE A 374 -30.42 -10.18 -2.46
C ILE A 374 -30.26 -10.29 -0.94
N GLY A 375 -29.11 -10.77 -0.46
CA GLY A 375 -28.83 -10.92 0.97
C GLY A 375 -28.83 -9.61 1.74
N THR A 376 -28.42 -8.50 1.11
CA THR A 376 -28.38 -7.16 1.72
C THR A 376 -29.57 -6.27 1.33
N LEU A 377 -30.60 -6.80 0.65
CA LEU A 377 -31.77 -6.04 0.16
C LEU A 377 -31.39 -4.75 -0.60
N SER A 378 -30.38 -4.83 -1.47
CA SER A 378 -29.85 -3.67 -2.21
C SER A 378 -30.20 -3.77 -3.70
N PRO A 379 -31.24 -3.05 -4.18
CA PRO A 379 -31.66 -3.09 -5.59
C PRO A 379 -30.56 -2.65 -6.56
N THR A 380 -29.71 -1.69 -6.15
CA THR A 380 -28.60 -1.18 -6.97
C THR A 380 -27.54 -2.24 -7.21
N ARG A 381 -27.22 -3.07 -6.21
CA ARG A 381 -26.28 -4.21 -6.34
C ARG A 381 -26.85 -5.31 -7.25
N ILE A 382 -28.16 -5.54 -7.20
CA ILE A 382 -28.83 -6.51 -8.08
C ILE A 382 -28.75 -6.05 -9.54
N LEU A 383 -29.05 -4.78 -9.81
CA LEU A 383 -28.96 -4.19 -11.16
C LEU A 383 -27.52 -4.20 -11.71
N ASP A 384 -26.54 -3.87 -10.88
CA ASP A 384 -25.11 -3.99 -11.21
C ASP A 384 -24.72 -5.45 -11.53
N GLY A 385 -25.14 -6.40 -10.70
CA GLY A 385 -24.95 -7.83 -10.94
C GLY A 385 -25.54 -8.30 -12.28
N GLY A 386 -26.77 -7.88 -12.58
CA GLY A 386 -27.43 -8.14 -13.87
C GLY A 386 -26.67 -7.56 -15.07
N ALA A 387 -26.14 -6.34 -14.95
CA ALA A 387 -25.35 -5.72 -16.01
C ALA A 387 -24.03 -6.48 -16.26
N HIS A 388 -23.35 -6.94 -15.21
CA HIS A 388 -22.16 -7.78 -15.31
C HIS A 388 -22.46 -9.16 -15.93
N LEU A 389 -23.58 -9.79 -15.55
CA LEU A 389 -24.05 -11.04 -16.17
C LEU A 389 -24.25 -10.87 -17.67
N LEU A 390 -25.02 -9.85 -18.07
CA LEU A 390 -25.29 -9.56 -19.48
C LEU A 390 -24.00 -9.34 -20.27
N ARG A 391 -23.09 -8.52 -19.72
CA ARG A 391 -21.79 -8.28 -20.35
C ARG A 391 -20.98 -9.58 -20.49
N GLY A 392 -20.92 -10.39 -19.44
CA GLY A 392 -20.17 -11.63 -19.44
C GLY A 392 -20.69 -12.64 -20.47
N VAL A 393 -22.01 -12.79 -20.56
CA VAL A 393 -22.66 -13.62 -21.58
C VAL A 393 -22.36 -13.13 -22.99
N ILE A 394 -22.42 -11.82 -23.24
CA ILE A 394 -22.07 -11.23 -24.54
C ILE A 394 -20.59 -11.47 -24.87
N GLU A 395 -19.68 -11.26 -23.92
CA GLU A 395 -18.23 -11.49 -24.11
C GLU A 395 -17.95 -12.96 -24.49
N LEU A 396 -18.61 -13.90 -23.81
CA LEU A 396 -18.51 -15.34 -24.09
C LEU A 396 -19.11 -15.71 -25.45
N ALA A 397 -20.33 -15.26 -25.74
CA ALA A 397 -21.02 -15.54 -27.01
C ALA A 397 -20.26 -14.98 -28.22
N MET A 398 -19.58 -13.83 -28.05
CA MET A 398 -18.78 -13.19 -29.10
C MET A 398 -17.38 -13.80 -29.26
N THR A 399 -16.99 -14.80 -28.45
CA THR A 399 -15.64 -15.40 -28.49
C THR A 399 -15.27 -15.95 -29.87
N PRO A 400 -16.11 -16.76 -30.56
CA PRO A 400 -15.77 -17.28 -31.88
C PRO A 400 -15.50 -16.15 -32.89
N LEU A 401 -16.34 -15.12 -32.87
CA LEU A 401 -16.19 -13.95 -33.73
C LEU A 401 -14.92 -13.15 -33.37
N THR A 402 -14.62 -13.03 -32.08
CA THR A 402 -13.45 -12.31 -31.55
C THR A 402 -12.13 -12.98 -31.91
N PHE A 403 -12.08 -14.31 -31.98
CA PHE A 403 -10.85 -15.04 -32.30
C PHE A 403 -10.67 -15.24 -33.80
N LEU A 404 -11.76 -15.42 -34.55
CA LEU A 404 -11.68 -15.75 -35.98
C LEU A 404 -11.81 -14.53 -36.89
N VAL A 405 -12.73 -13.61 -36.58
CA VAL A 405 -13.10 -12.53 -37.51
C VAL A 405 -12.46 -11.21 -37.10
N LYS A 406 -12.46 -10.89 -35.81
CA LYS A 406 -11.92 -9.62 -35.29
C LYS A 406 -10.45 -9.40 -35.67
N PRO A 407 -9.54 -10.37 -35.54
CA PRO A 407 -8.13 -10.15 -35.85
C PRO A 407 -7.92 -9.86 -37.33
N PHE A 408 -8.70 -10.50 -38.20
CA PHE A 408 -8.68 -10.23 -39.63
C PHE A 408 -9.17 -8.81 -39.94
N VAL A 409 -10.36 -8.43 -39.46
CA VAL A 409 -10.94 -7.09 -39.69
C VAL A 409 -10.01 -5.99 -39.17
N ARG A 410 -9.50 -6.15 -37.95
CA ARG A 410 -8.58 -5.18 -37.35
C ARG A 410 -7.22 -5.17 -38.04
N GLY A 411 -6.71 -6.33 -38.47
CA GLY A 411 -5.48 -6.43 -39.25
C GLY A 411 -5.57 -5.65 -40.56
N VAL A 412 -6.65 -5.86 -41.33
CA VAL A 412 -6.93 -5.11 -42.57
C VAL A 412 -7.02 -3.62 -42.28
N LEU A 413 -7.80 -3.20 -41.27
CA LEU A 413 -7.92 -1.78 -40.91
C LEU A 413 -6.59 -1.16 -40.48
N THR A 414 -5.70 -1.95 -39.86
CA THR A 414 -4.37 -1.47 -39.42
C THR A 414 -3.47 -1.15 -40.60
N LEU A 415 -3.54 -1.95 -41.68
CA LEU A 415 -2.77 -1.70 -42.91
C LEU A 415 -3.12 -0.36 -43.57
N PHE A 416 -4.36 0.12 -43.40
CA PHE A 416 -4.85 1.36 -43.98
C PHE A 416 -4.91 2.53 -42.99
N SER A 417 -4.44 2.35 -41.76
CA SER A 417 -4.47 3.40 -40.72
C SER A 417 -3.06 3.78 -40.28
N SER A 418 -2.76 5.07 -40.19
CA SER A 418 -1.62 5.53 -39.40
C SER A 418 -1.85 5.22 -37.92
N TYR A 419 -0.78 4.89 -37.19
CA TYR A 419 -0.85 4.76 -35.74
C TYR A 419 -1.24 6.11 -35.14
N LYS A 420 -2.46 6.20 -34.60
CA LYS A 420 -2.92 7.39 -33.89
C LYS A 420 -2.08 7.58 -32.63
N LYS A 421 -1.45 8.74 -32.50
CA LYS A 421 -0.67 9.07 -31.32
C LYS A 421 -1.56 9.24 -30.09
N ILE A 422 -0.97 9.20 -28.89
CA ILE A 422 -1.72 9.34 -27.63
C ILE A 422 -2.53 10.63 -27.59
N GLU A 423 -1.93 11.72 -28.05
CA GLU A 423 -2.46 13.08 -28.11
C GLU A 423 -3.72 13.11 -28.98
N GLU A 424 -3.74 12.42 -30.12
CA GLU A 424 -4.86 12.39 -31.06
C GLU A 424 -6.06 11.53 -30.59
N ASN A 425 -5.98 10.90 -29.41
CA ASN A 425 -7.11 10.15 -28.88
C ASN A 425 -8.26 11.10 -28.52
N THR A 426 -9.47 10.80 -29.01
CA THR A 426 -10.67 11.59 -28.74
C THR A 426 -10.92 11.84 -27.25
N GLY A 427 -10.63 10.85 -26.41
CA GLY A 427 -10.79 10.98 -24.96
C GLY A 427 -9.66 11.74 -24.26
N VAL A 428 -8.55 12.05 -24.94
CA VAL A 428 -7.49 12.97 -24.49
C VAL A 428 -7.85 14.37 -24.96
N GLN A 429 -8.14 14.54 -26.24
CA GLN A 429 -8.59 15.82 -26.83
C GLN A 429 -9.79 16.42 -26.08
N HIS A 430 -10.83 15.62 -25.79
CA HIS A 430 -11.97 16.10 -25.00
C HIS A 430 -11.58 16.62 -23.61
N LEU A 431 -10.56 16.05 -22.96
CA LEU A 431 -10.10 16.55 -21.65
C LEU A 431 -9.29 17.84 -21.80
N VAL A 432 -8.48 17.92 -22.87
CA VAL A 432 -7.74 19.13 -23.22
C VAL A 432 -8.71 20.29 -23.52
N ASP A 433 -9.75 20.04 -24.31
CA ASP A 433 -10.78 21.02 -24.63
C ASP A 433 -11.53 21.45 -23.37
N LEU A 434 -11.94 20.49 -22.53
CA LEU A 434 -12.61 20.79 -21.26
C LEU A 434 -11.73 21.66 -20.33
N GLY A 435 -10.45 21.31 -20.18
CA GLY A 435 -9.51 22.09 -19.37
C GLY A 435 -9.22 23.47 -19.96
N THR A 436 -9.11 23.57 -21.29
CA THR A 436 -8.87 24.83 -22.00
C THR A 436 -10.06 25.78 -21.83
N ASN A 437 -11.29 25.29 -22.02
CA ASN A 437 -12.50 26.08 -21.85
C ASN A 437 -12.65 26.60 -20.41
N LEU A 438 -12.25 25.82 -19.41
CA LEU A 438 -12.23 26.26 -18.02
C LEU A 438 -11.23 27.40 -17.79
N LEU A 439 -10.07 27.38 -18.45
CA LEU A 439 -9.04 28.42 -18.35
C LEU A 439 -9.41 29.69 -19.14
N GLU A 440 -9.98 29.56 -20.34
CA GLU A 440 -10.35 30.69 -21.22
C GLU A 440 -11.49 31.55 -20.65
N SER A 441 -12.28 31.00 -19.73
CA SER A 441 -13.35 31.73 -19.01
C SER A 441 -12.85 32.74 -17.96
N GLN A 442 -11.56 33.12 -17.96
CA GLN A 442 -10.93 33.93 -16.92
C GLN A 442 -9.84 34.87 -17.48
N GLU A 443 -9.65 36.03 -16.86
CA GLU A 443 -8.55 36.94 -17.18
C GLU A 443 -7.21 36.39 -16.64
N GLU A 444 -6.12 36.49 -17.42
CA GLU A 444 -4.81 35.87 -17.15
C GLU A 444 -4.14 36.24 -15.80
N LYS A 445 -4.68 37.22 -15.07
CA LYS A 445 -4.11 37.76 -13.82
C LYS A 445 -4.89 37.41 -12.55
N GLU A 446 -6.06 36.79 -12.65
CA GLU A 446 -6.86 36.41 -11.48
C GLU A 446 -6.43 35.04 -10.93
N GLU A 447 -6.41 34.88 -9.60
CA GLU A 447 -6.23 33.58 -8.97
C GLU A 447 -7.41 32.65 -9.33
N LEU A 448 -7.12 31.37 -9.56
CA LEU A 448 -8.15 30.37 -9.84
C LEU A 448 -9.04 30.19 -8.60
N SER A 449 -10.35 30.25 -8.79
CA SER A 449 -11.29 29.90 -7.72
C SER A 449 -11.06 28.44 -7.27
N PHE A 450 -11.38 28.15 -6.00
CA PHE A 450 -11.18 26.84 -5.42
C PHE A 450 -11.84 25.71 -6.24
N ASP A 451 -13.10 25.89 -6.64
CA ASP A 451 -13.84 24.93 -7.46
C ASP A 451 -13.19 24.72 -8.85
N LYS A 452 -12.76 25.80 -9.52
CA LYS A 452 -12.06 25.69 -10.81
C LYS A 452 -10.74 24.95 -10.67
N MET A 453 -9.96 25.24 -9.62
CA MET A 453 -8.70 24.55 -9.34
C MET A 453 -8.93 23.06 -9.09
N GLN A 454 -9.97 22.70 -8.33
CA GLN A 454 -10.35 21.30 -8.10
C GLN A 454 -10.72 20.60 -9.42
N GLN A 455 -11.50 21.24 -10.28
CA GLN A 455 -11.87 20.69 -11.60
C GLN A 455 -10.65 20.52 -12.51
N LEU A 456 -9.77 21.52 -12.59
CA LEU A 456 -8.56 21.49 -13.42
C LEU A 456 -7.56 20.42 -12.97
N LEU A 457 -7.30 20.30 -11.66
CA LEU A 457 -6.48 19.21 -11.12
C LEU A 457 -7.08 17.85 -11.46
N GLY A 458 -8.39 17.70 -11.32
CA GLY A 458 -9.11 16.49 -11.71
C GLY A 458 -8.94 16.10 -13.18
N ILE A 459 -9.03 17.08 -14.08
CA ILE A 459 -8.82 16.91 -15.52
C ILE A 459 -7.37 16.53 -15.81
N CYS A 460 -6.41 17.19 -15.18
CA CYS A 460 -4.98 16.94 -15.38
C CYS A 460 -4.57 15.55 -14.87
N ASN A 461 -5.11 15.12 -13.72
CA ASN A 461 -4.97 13.76 -13.19
C ASN A 461 -5.57 12.70 -14.13
N ASP A 462 -6.69 13.01 -14.79
CA ASP A 462 -7.31 12.13 -15.78
C ASP A 462 -6.48 12.02 -17.07
N LEU A 463 -5.90 13.14 -17.52
CA LEU A 463 -4.92 13.17 -18.61
C LEU A 463 -3.69 12.32 -18.27
N HIS A 464 -3.10 12.53 -17.09
CA HIS A 464 -1.94 11.77 -16.61
C HIS A 464 -2.22 10.26 -16.60
N ARG A 465 -3.36 9.86 -16.02
CA ARG A 465 -3.83 8.47 -16.04
C ARG A 465 -3.91 7.92 -17.47
N LYS A 466 -4.52 8.65 -18.39
CA LYS A 466 -4.71 8.20 -19.78
C LYS A 466 -3.39 8.11 -20.55
N PHE A 467 -2.48 9.05 -20.30
CA PHE A 467 -1.14 9.08 -20.87
C PHE A 467 -0.35 7.85 -20.41
N ASN A 468 -0.13 7.68 -19.10
CA ASN A 468 0.57 6.53 -18.53
C ASN A 468 0.01 5.20 -19.03
N LYS A 469 -1.32 5.07 -18.99
CA LYS A 469 -2.02 3.88 -19.46
C LYS A 469 -1.79 3.60 -20.95
N SER A 470 -1.61 4.63 -21.77
CA SER A 470 -1.40 4.48 -23.22
C SER A 470 0.07 4.21 -23.55
N VAL A 471 1.01 4.83 -22.83
CA VAL A 471 2.45 4.53 -22.90
C VAL A 471 2.73 3.08 -22.51
N GLN A 472 2.20 2.60 -21.37
CA GLN A 472 2.36 1.20 -20.94
C GLN A 472 1.74 0.19 -21.93
N ARG A 473 0.85 0.65 -22.83
CA ARG A 473 0.27 -0.16 -23.90
C ARG A 473 1.07 -0.09 -25.19
N GLY A 474 2.17 0.65 -25.24
CA GLY A 474 2.99 0.84 -26.43
C GLY A 474 2.29 1.65 -27.52
N GLN A 475 1.50 2.66 -27.16
CA GLN A 475 1.01 3.64 -28.14
C GLN A 475 2.06 4.71 -28.38
N ASP A 476 2.17 5.16 -29.63
CA ASP A 476 3.09 6.21 -30.03
C ASP A 476 2.72 7.57 -29.42
N THR A 477 3.72 8.33 -29.01
CA THR A 477 3.58 9.68 -28.47
C THR A 477 4.84 10.48 -28.74
N GLN A 478 4.70 11.80 -28.83
CA GLN A 478 5.84 12.73 -28.90
C GLN A 478 6.27 13.23 -27.52
N ILE A 479 5.44 13.02 -26.50
CA ILE A 479 5.68 13.44 -25.14
C ILE A 479 6.49 12.34 -24.44
N SER A 480 7.68 12.68 -23.96
CA SER A 480 8.45 11.74 -23.14
C SER A 480 7.80 11.59 -21.75
N SER A 481 7.84 10.38 -21.19
CA SER A 481 7.27 10.13 -19.86
C SER A 481 7.99 10.85 -18.72
N SER A 482 9.20 11.33 -18.92
CA SER A 482 9.91 12.17 -17.94
C SER A 482 9.40 13.61 -17.99
N ILE A 483 9.20 14.18 -19.19
CA ILE A 483 8.65 15.53 -19.37
C ILE A 483 7.23 15.60 -18.80
N GLU A 484 6.37 14.65 -19.14
CA GLU A 484 4.99 14.67 -18.64
C GLU A 484 4.92 14.58 -17.11
N ARG A 485 5.75 13.72 -16.50
CA ARG A 485 5.86 13.59 -15.04
C ARG A 485 6.37 14.85 -14.36
N GLU A 486 7.24 15.59 -15.01
CA GLU A 486 7.71 16.87 -14.50
C GLU A 486 6.58 17.90 -14.48
N TYR A 487 5.85 18.05 -15.59
CA TYR A 487 4.78 19.05 -15.67
C TYR A 487 3.59 18.72 -14.76
N ILE A 488 3.18 17.44 -14.63
CA ILE A 488 2.10 17.09 -13.69
C ILE A 488 2.49 17.41 -12.24
N LYS A 489 3.76 17.20 -11.87
CA LYS A 489 4.27 17.53 -10.54
C LYS A 489 4.28 19.04 -10.28
N ARG A 490 4.64 19.82 -11.30
CA ARG A 490 4.67 21.30 -11.21
C ARG A 490 3.30 21.89 -10.85
N LEU A 491 2.18 21.22 -11.19
CA LEU A 491 0.83 21.71 -10.89
C LEU A 491 0.58 21.95 -9.40
N THR A 492 1.22 21.17 -8.53
CA THR A 492 1.05 21.26 -7.07
C THR A 492 2.23 21.92 -6.38
N ASP A 493 3.26 22.33 -7.14
CA ASP A 493 4.46 22.96 -6.61
C ASP A 493 4.19 24.44 -6.26
N THR A 494 4.24 24.73 -4.97
CA THR A 494 4.03 26.07 -4.42
C THR A 494 5.29 26.93 -4.44
N ALA A 495 6.48 26.36 -4.66
CA ALA A 495 7.74 27.09 -4.70
C ALA A 495 8.03 27.72 -6.08
N SER A 496 7.37 27.25 -7.14
CA SER A 496 7.55 27.80 -8.49
C SER A 496 6.95 29.21 -8.64
N PRO A 497 7.69 30.17 -9.23
CA PRO A 497 7.27 31.57 -9.41
C PRO A 497 6.17 31.75 -10.46
N GLU A 498 5.86 30.72 -11.24
CA GLU A 498 4.80 30.73 -12.25
C GLU A 498 3.41 30.80 -11.61
N THR A 499 2.48 31.52 -12.26
CA THR A 499 1.09 31.55 -11.80
C THR A 499 0.45 30.16 -11.93
N THR A 500 -0.51 29.86 -11.06
CA THR A 500 -1.25 28.59 -11.10
C THR A 500 -1.92 28.36 -12.47
N SER A 501 -2.43 29.42 -13.10
CA SER A 501 -3.06 29.35 -14.43
C SER A 501 -2.06 28.95 -15.53
N THR A 502 -0.85 29.53 -15.52
CA THR A 502 0.22 29.18 -16.47
C THR A 502 0.59 27.70 -16.35
N LYS A 503 0.78 27.19 -15.13
CA LYS A 503 1.11 25.77 -14.88
C LYS A 503 0.09 24.82 -15.52
N PHE A 504 -1.21 25.10 -15.37
CA PHE A 504 -2.27 24.30 -16.00
C PHE A 504 -2.26 24.41 -17.53
N LYS A 505 -2.13 25.65 -18.06
CA LYS A 505 -2.09 25.91 -19.50
C LYS A 505 -0.95 25.15 -20.17
N ASP A 506 0.22 25.17 -19.55
CA ASP A 506 1.42 24.50 -20.05
C ASP A 506 1.25 22.99 -20.08
N TYR A 507 0.73 22.39 -18.99
CA TYR A 507 0.45 20.96 -18.96
C TYR A 507 -0.59 20.51 -19.99
N LEU A 508 -1.68 21.27 -20.19
CA LEU A 508 -2.67 20.97 -21.22
C LEU A 508 -2.08 21.09 -22.64
N THR A 509 -1.15 22.02 -22.85
CA THR A 509 -0.51 22.27 -24.14
C THR A 509 0.37 21.11 -24.59
N LEU A 510 0.93 20.32 -23.65
CA LEU A 510 1.64 19.07 -23.97
C LEU A 510 0.82 18.15 -24.89
N PHE A 511 -0.50 18.15 -24.76
CA PHE A 511 -1.41 17.24 -25.46
C PHE A 511 -2.11 17.87 -26.69
N LYS A 512 -1.82 19.14 -27.05
CA LYS A 512 -2.51 19.88 -28.14
C LYS A 512 -1.93 19.66 -29.56
N GLY A 513 -0.86 18.91 -29.73
CA GLY A 513 -0.23 18.70 -31.03
C GLY A 513 1.30 18.83 -30.97
N PRO A 514 2.00 19.03 -32.10
CA PRO A 514 3.46 18.96 -32.13
C PRO A 514 4.06 20.00 -31.19
N PHE A 515 4.57 19.50 -30.07
CA PHE A 515 5.24 20.28 -29.04
C PHE A 515 6.56 20.79 -29.62
N VAL A 516 6.62 22.07 -29.99
CA VAL A 516 7.89 22.76 -30.16
C VAL A 516 8.33 23.09 -28.75
N ALA A 517 9.25 22.28 -28.20
CA ALA A 517 9.98 22.69 -27.01
C ALA A 517 10.57 24.06 -27.31
N ALA A 518 10.06 25.10 -26.66
CA ALA A 518 10.70 26.40 -26.72
C ALA A 518 12.16 26.19 -26.25
N ASP A 519 13.10 26.68 -27.07
CA ASP A 519 14.55 26.62 -26.86
C ASP A 519 14.98 27.29 -25.55
N GLU A 520 14.75 26.66 -24.40
CA GLU A 520 15.37 27.05 -23.12
C GLU A 520 16.41 26.04 -22.61
N CYS A 521 16.63 24.94 -23.34
CA CYS A 521 17.68 23.95 -23.02
C CYS A 521 19.01 24.19 -23.78
N LYS A 522 19.20 25.38 -24.39
CA LYS A 522 20.47 25.75 -25.08
C LYS A 522 21.30 26.83 -24.40
N GLN A 523 20.90 27.36 -23.24
CA GLN A 523 21.73 28.33 -22.51
C GLN A 523 22.65 27.76 -21.43
N GLN A 524 22.55 26.47 -21.08
CA GLN A 524 23.49 25.84 -20.13
C GLN A 524 24.65 25.07 -20.78
N GLN A 525 24.67 24.88 -22.11
CA GLN A 525 25.79 24.24 -22.81
C GLN A 525 26.74 25.22 -23.52
N THR A 526 26.44 26.52 -23.52
CA THR A 526 27.29 27.56 -24.15
C THR A 526 28.09 28.38 -23.12
N LEU A 527 28.00 28.03 -21.84
CA LEU A 527 28.80 28.61 -20.74
C LEU A 527 29.83 27.63 -20.15
N ALA A 528 29.99 26.46 -20.79
CA ALA A 528 30.99 25.46 -20.46
C ALA A 528 31.83 25.07 -21.70
N LEU A 529 32.27 26.09 -22.45
CA LEU A 529 33.36 26.01 -23.41
C LEU A 529 34.34 27.14 -23.17
#